data_AF-A0A7S2DBI4-F1
#
_entry.id   AF-A0A7S2DBI4-F1
#
_cell.length_a   1.000
_cell.length_b   1.000
_cell.length_c   1.000
_cell.angle_alpha   90.00
_cell.angle_beta   90.00
_cell.angle_gamma   90.00
#
_symmetry.space_group_name_H-M   'P 1'
#
loop_
_entity.id
_entity.type
_entity.pdbx_description
1 polymer ?
#
loop_
_entity_poly.entity_id
_entity_poly.type
_entity_poly.pdbx_seq_one_letter_code
_entity_poly.pdbx_strand_id
1 'polypeptide(L)'
;DPKLWLALLSEPEGALVEFRQAHWDAGKAAAREQLKVKLNESYASAKEAGELVARKRASVASLKNLLGQPEALAAEGGEERARAALHMDQAMYKGAVTSLRELKAEIESLQAKLQRSQEVLQADFKVWHARAHAEAKAAVAGGKAAGGYGGRRGHPGSYTGG
;
A
#
# COMPACT_ATOMS: atom_id res chain seq x y z
N ASP A 1 -23.10 -25.69 1.52
CA ASP A 1 -23.08 -27.12 1.17
C ASP A 1 -21.65 -27.52 0.85
N PRO A 2 -21.03 -28.45 1.59
CA PRO A 2 -19.67 -28.92 1.36
C PRO A 2 -19.43 -29.41 -0.08
N LYS A 3 -20.44 -29.92 -0.77
CA LYS A 3 -20.32 -30.40 -2.16
C LYS A 3 -20.14 -29.26 -3.17
N LEU A 4 -20.73 -28.09 -2.91
CA LEU A 4 -20.55 -26.88 -3.73
C LEU A 4 -19.14 -26.30 -3.53
N TRP A 5 -18.64 -26.34 -2.30
CA TRP A 5 -17.26 -25.98 -1.98
C TRP A 5 -16.26 -26.92 -2.67
N LEU A 6 -16.50 -28.24 -2.61
CA LEU A 6 -15.64 -29.22 -3.26
C LEU A 6 -15.62 -29.07 -4.79
N ALA A 7 -16.72 -28.68 -5.44
CA ALA A 7 -16.75 -28.40 -6.88
C ALA A 7 -15.90 -27.16 -7.26
N LEU A 8 -15.99 -26.09 -6.47
CA LEU A 8 -15.13 -24.90 -6.63
C LEU A 8 -13.65 -25.19 -6.32
N LEU A 9 -13.40 -26.05 -5.33
CA LEU A 9 -12.07 -26.52 -4.94
C LEU A 9 -11.55 -27.68 -5.82
N SER A 10 -12.33 -28.16 -6.80
CA SER A 10 -11.86 -29.18 -7.76
C SER A 10 -10.85 -28.57 -8.73
N GLU A 11 -11.00 -27.27 -9.04
CA GLU A 11 -10.08 -26.48 -9.87
C GLU A 11 -9.84 -25.09 -9.24
N PRO A 12 -9.23 -25.02 -8.04
CA PRO A 12 -9.09 -23.77 -7.30
C PRO A 12 -8.13 -22.80 -8.01
N GLU A 13 -7.10 -23.33 -8.65
CA GLU A 13 -6.15 -22.55 -9.45
C GLU A 13 -6.81 -21.95 -10.70
N GLY A 14 -7.71 -22.68 -11.36
CA GLY A 14 -8.45 -22.18 -12.53
C GLY A 14 -9.37 -21.01 -12.16
N ALA A 15 -10.15 -21.16 -11.09
CA ALA A 15 -11.02 -20.11 -10.58
C ALA A 15 -10.24 -18.86 -10.12
N LEU A 16 -9.07 -19.04 -9.49
CA LEU A 16 -8.18 -17.94 -9.12
C LEU A 16 -7.57 -17.24 -10.33
N VAL A 17 -7.20 -17.99 -11.38
CA VAL A 17 -6.71 -17.41 -12.64
C VAL A 17 -7.80 -16.58 -13.32
N GLU A 18 -9.04 -17.08 -13.37
CA GLU A 18 -10.17 -16.35 -13.94
C GLU A 18 -10.47 -15.06 -13.16
N PHE A 19 -10.53 -15.14 -11.82
CA PHE A 19 -10.67 -13.96 -10.98
C PHE A 19 -9.54 -12.96 -11.21
N ARG A 20 -8.29 -13.43 -11.31
CA ARG A 20 -7.14 -12.56 -11.58
C ARG A 20 -7.24 -11.91 -12.96
N GLN A 21 -7.62 -12.65 -14.00
CA GLN A 21 -7.76 -12.09 -15.34
C GLN A 21 -8.90 -11.06 -15.42
N ALA A 22 -10.01 -11.29 -14.72
CA ALA A 22 -11.18 -10.42 -14.77
C ALA A 22 -11.09 -9.19 -13.83
N HIS A 23 -10.46 -9.33 -12.66
CA HIS A 23 -10.52 -8.33 -11.59
C HIS A 23 -9.13 -7.87 -11.11
N TRP A 24 -8.08 -8.63 -11.41
CA TRP A 24 -6.69 -8.27 -11.13
C TRP A 24 -5.99 -7.73 -12.38
N ASP A 25 -6.52 -6.61 -12.88
CA ASP A 25 -5.86 -5.85 -13.92
C ASP A 25 -4.42 -5.51 -13.51
N ALA A 26 -3.46 -5.84 -14.37
CA ALA A 26 -2.04 -5.53 -14.19
C ALA A 26 -1.82 -4.04 -13.89
N GLY A 27 -2.63 -3.15 -14.46
CA GLY A 27 -2.61 -1.71 -14.16
C GLY A 27 -2.99 -1.39 -12.72
N LYS A 28 -4.09 -1.97 -12.21
CA LYS A 28 -4.52 -1.80 -10.81
C LYS A 28 -3.51 -2.40 -9.82
N ALA A 29 -2.91 -3.54 -10.18
CA ALA A 29 -1.86 -4.17 -9.38
C ALA A 29 -0.60 -3.29 -9.31
N ALA A 30 -0.12 -2.80 -10.45
CA ALA A 30 1.01 -1.89 -10.51
C ALA A 30 0.76 -0.60 -9.73
N ALA A 31 -0.44 -0.02 -9.81
CA ALA A 31 -0.81 1.16 -9.04
C ALA A 31 -0.76 0.91 -7.52
N ARG A 32 -1.20 -0.26 -7.05
CA ARG A 32 -1.08 -0.64 -5.63
C ARG A 32 0.37 -0.79 -5.19
N GLU A 33 1.20 -1.42 -6.00
CA GLU A 33 2.63 -1.55 -5.68
C GLU A 33 3.32 -0.18 -5.65
N GLN A 34 3.01 0.72 -6.59
CA GLN A 34 3.49 2.10 -6.55
C GLN A 34 3.04 2.84 -5.29
N LEU A 35 1.80 2.64 -4.83
CA LEU A 35 1.32 3.23 -3.57
C LEU A 35 2.11 2.72 -2.36
N LYS A 36 2.43 1.42 -2.31
CA LYS A 36 3.24 0.83 -1.25
C LYS A 36 4.67 1.38 -1.25
N VAL A 37 5.29 1.50 -2.43
CA VAL A 37 6.63 2.08 -2.58
C VAL A 37 6.64 3.51 -2.05
N LYS A 38 5.72 4.36 -2.52
CA LYS A 38 5.59 5.75 -2.05
C LYS A 38 5.35 5.83 -0.55
N LEU A 39 4.51 4.97 0.00
CA LEU A 39 4.25 4.94 1.44
C LEU A 39 5.53 4.63 2.23
N ASN A 40 6.32 3.64 1.78
CA ASN A 40 7.59 3.30 2.40
C ASN A 40 8.61 4.44 2.29
N GLU A 41 8.70 5.11 1.14
CA GLU A 41 9.53 6.28 0.94
C GLU A 41 9.13 7.42 1.89
N SER A 42 7.84 7.76 1.97
CA SER A 42 7.34 8.78 2.90
C SER A 42 7.64 8.43 4.36
N TYR A 43 7.56 7.16 4.77
CA TYR A 43 7.97 6.73 6.11
C TYR A 43 9.47 6.92 6.37
N ALA A 44 10.31 6.58 5.40
CA ALA A 44 11.75 6.79 5.50
C ALA A 44 12.07 8.28 5.65
N SER A 45 11.48 9.13 4.80
CA SER A 45 11.63 10.59 4.90
C SER A 45 11.09 11.15 6.21
N ALA A 46 9.95 10.64 6.71
CA ALA A 46 9.39 11.07 7.99
C ALA A 46 10.30 10.71 9.17
N LYS A 47 10.98 9.56 9.12
CA LYS A 47 11.97 9.17 10.11
C LYS A 47 13.16 10.13 10.12
N GLU A 48 13.74 10.40 8.95
CA GLU A 48 14.86 11.35 8.81
C GLU A 48 14.49 12.76 9.27
N ALA A 49 13.29 13.23 8.90
CA ALA A 49 12.76 14.51 9.37
C ALA A 49 12.58 14.53 10.89
N GLY A 50 12.10 13.43 11.50
CA GLY A 50 11.99 13.27 12.95
C GLY A 50 13.34 13.37 13.66
N GLU A 51 14.37 12.71 13.12
CA GLU A 51 15.74 12.81 13.63
C GLU A 51 16.30 14.23 13.50
N LEU A 52 16.04 14.92 12.38
CA LEU A 52 16.43 16.31 12.19
C LEU A 52 15.76 17.24 13.22
N VAL A 53 14.46 17.06 13.46
CA VAL A 53 13.71 17.81 14.49
C VAL A 53 14.35 17.59 15.87
N ALA A 54 14.71 16.35 16.21
CA ALA A 54 15.38 16.05 17.48
C ALA A 54 16.75 16.74 17.60
N ARG A 55 17.58 16.65 16.55
CA ARG A 55 18.90 17.32 16.49
C ARG A 55 18.77 18.83 16.65
N LYS A 56 17.85 19.46 15.91
CA LYS A 56 17.64 20.91 15.98
C LYS A 56 17.05 21.36 17.31
N ARG A 57 16.15 20.58 17.91
CA ARG A 57 15.65 20.83 19.27
C ARG A 57 16.78 20.80 20.31
N ALA A 58 17.68 19.82 20.23
CA ALA A 58 18.84 19.73 21.13
C ALA A 58 19.80 20.90 20.94
N SER A 59 20.07 21.29 19.69
CA SER A 59 20.93 22.44 19.37
C SER A 59 20.36 23.76 19.91
N VAL A 60 19.05 24.00 19.71
CA VAL A 60 18.35 25.17 20.27
C VAL A 60 18.44 25.19 21.80
N ALA A 61 18.29 24.05 22.47
CA ALA A 61 18.42 23.97 23.92
C ALA A 61 19.86 24.27 24.39
N SER A 62 20.85 23.72 23.69
CA SER A 62 22.27 23.97 23.96
C SER A 62 22.63 25.46 23.82
N LEU A 63 22.21 26.09 22.73
CA LEU A 63 22.46 27.52 22.49
C LEU A 63 21.76 28.42 23.50
N LYS A 64 20.54 28.06 23.93
CA LYS A 64 19.85 28.77 25.01
C LYS A 64 20.60 28.66 26.34
N ASN A 65 21.12 27.47 26.67
CA ASN A 65 21.90 27.27 27.88
C ASN A 65 23.22 28.06 27.82
N LEU A 66 23.90 28.06 26.68
CA LEU A 66 25.12 28.84 26.45
C LEU A 66 24.88 30.34 26.63
N LEU A 67 23.79 30.87 26.07
CA LEU A 67 23.38 32.27 26.25
C LEU A 67 23.02 32.63 27.70
N GLY A 68 22.70 31.63 28.54
CA GLY A 68 22.49 31.80 29.97
C GLY A 68 23.78 31.81 30.81
N GLN A 69 24.95 31.57 30.20
CA GLN A 69 26.25 31.51 30.86
C GLN A 69 27.17 32.60 30.27
N PRO A 70 27.06 33.86 30.74
CA PRO A 70 27.79 34.99 30.16
C PRO A 70 29.32 34.80 30.23
N GLU A 71 29.82 34.14 31.28
CA GLU A 71 31.23 33.74 31.41
C GLU A 71 31.73 32.84 30.26
N ALA A 72 30.87 31.99 29.68
CA ALA A 72 31.23 31.13 28.54
C ALA A 72 31.28 31.91 27.21
N LEU A 73 30.77 33.14 27.19
CA LEU A 73 30.66 34.00 26.00
C LEU A 73 31.54 35.24 26.10
N ALA A 74 32.47 35.29 27.06
CA ALA A 74 33.33 36.44 27.35
C ALA A 74 34.25 36.89 26.20
N ALA A 75 34.35 36.10 25.12
CA ALA A 75 35.04 36.51 23.89
C ALA A 75 34.23 37.58 23.13
N GLU A 76 34.93 38.57 22.54
CA GLU A 76 34.31 39.65 21.78
C GLU A 76 33.44 39.10 20.63
N GLY A 77 32.15 39.48 20.62
CA GLY A 77 31.15 39.01 19.65
C GLY A 77 30.63 37.58 19.87
N GLY A 78 31.03 36.88 20.94
CA GLY A 78 30.57 35.52 21.24
C GLY A 78 29.06 35.44 21.45
N GLU A 79 28.50 36.40 22.19
CA GLU A 79 27.06 36.47 22.44
C GLU A 79 26.26 36.72 21.15
N GLU A 80 26.68 37.67 20.32
CA GLU A 80 25.98 38.01 19.09
C GLU A 80 26.00 36.84 18.09
N ARG A 81 27.14 36.14 17.97
CA ARG A 81 27.23 34.89 17.19
C ARG A 81 26.31 33.81 17.73
N ALA A 82 26.25 33.62 19.04
CA ALA A 82 25.38 32.62 19.66
C ALA A 82 23.88 32.96 19.45
N ARG A 83 23.50 34.24 19.52
CA ARG A 83 22.14 34.72 19.21
C ARG A 83 21.77 34.49 17.74
N ALA A 84 22.69 34.80 16.82
CA ALA A 84 22.48 34.56 15.39
C ALA A 84 22.32 33.06 15.08
N ALA A 85 23.18 32.21 15.65
CA ALA A 85 23.08 30.77 15.53
C ALA A 85 21.75 30.24 16.09
N LEU A 86 21.31 30.74 17.26
CA LEU A 86 20.04 30.37 17.87
C LEU A 86 18.86 30.70 16.95
N HIS A 87 18.85 31.91 16.37
CA HIS A 87 17.78 32.32 15.45
C HIS A 87 17.73 31.41 14.22
N MET A 88 18.87 31.10 13.63
CA MET A 88 18.96 30.18 12.49
C MET A 88 18.44 28.79 12.86
N ASP A 89 18.88 28.22 13.98
CA ASP A 89 18.44 26.89 14.41
C ASP A 89 16.96 26.83 14.80
N GLN A 90 16.40 27.92 15.35
CA GLN A 90 14.95 28.03 15.57
C GLN A 90 14.18 28.04 14.26
N ALA A 91 14.66 28.77 13.24
CA ALA A 91 14.03 28.77 11.92
C ALA A 91 14.09 27.37 11.28
N MET A 92 15.26 26.72 11.31
CA MET A 92 15.42 25.35 10.82
C MET A 92 14.56 24.34 11.58
N TYR A 93 14.46 24.46 12.91
CA TYR A 93 13.60 23.62 13.73
C TYR A 93 12.12 23.76 13.33
N LYS A 94 11.63 25.01 13.19
CA LYS A 94 10.25 25.26 12.75
C LYS A 94 9.99 24.66 11.37
N GLY A 95 10.92 24.86 10.42
CA GLY A 95 10.85 24.25 9.08
C GLY A 95 10.77 22.73 9.14
N ALA A 96 11.67 22.08 9.89
CA ALA A 96 11.68 20.63 10.04
C ALA A 96 10.39 20.08 10.69
N VAL A 97 9.81 20.80 11.66
CA VAL A 97 8.52 20.43 12.26
C VAL A 97 7.38 20.54 11.26
N THR A 98 7.37 21.58 10.42
CA THR A 98 6.38 21.72 9.34
C THR A 98 6.50 20.58 8.34
N SER A 99 7.70 20.29 7.83
CA SER A 99 7.91 19.17 6.89
C SER A 99 7.50 17.82 7.48
N LEU A 100 7.78 17.59 8.78
CA LEU A 100 7.34 16.36 9.45
C LEU A 100 5.81 16.26 9.55
N ARG A 101 5.09 17.38 9.73
CA ARG A 101 3.62 17.38 9.73
C ARG A 101 3.05 17.09 8.35
N GLU A 102 3.65 17.67 7.32
CA GLU A 102 3.27 17.43 5.91
C GLU A 102 3.46 15.95 5.54
N LEU A 103 4.61 15.36 5.88
CA LEU A 103 4.88 13.93 5.66
C LEU A 103 3.90 13.02 6.39
N LYS A 104 3.48 13.37 7.62
CA LYS A 104 2.45 12.62 8.35
C LYS A 104 1.10 12.65 7.63
N ALA A 105 0.67 13.83 7.18
CA ALA A 105 -0.57 13.97 6.41
C ALA A 105 -0.50 13.21 5.07
N GLU A 106 0.66 13.20 4.41
CA GLU A 106 0.89 12.41 3.20
C GLU A 106 0.77 10.91 3.47
N ILE A 107 1.41 10.41 4.53
CA ILE A 107 1.34 9.00 4.95
C ILE A 107 -0.12 8.60 5.20
N GLU A 108 -0.89 9.40 5.96
CA GLU A 108 -2.31 9.15 6.21
C GLU A 108 -3.13 9.08 4.91
N SER A 109 -2.87 10.01 3.98
CA SER A 109 -3.51 10.03 2.66
C SER A 109 -3.17 8.79 1.83
N LEU A 110 -1.91 8.34 1.84
CA LEU A 110 -1.46 7.14 1.14
C LEU A 110 -2.05 5.87 1.75
N GLN A 111 -2.10 5.75 3.07
CA GLN A 111 -2.75 4.66 3.77
C GLN A 111 -4.25 4.58 3.41
N ALA A 112 -4.95 5.71 3.42
CA ALA A 112 -6.36 5.77 3.03
C ALA A 112 -6.59 5.38 1.56
N LYS A 113 -5.65 5.69 0.66
CA LYS A 113 -5.72 5.23 -0.75
C LYS A 113 -5.50 3.72 -0.85
N LEU A 114 -4.53 3.17 -0.10
CA LEU A 114 -4.24 1.74 -0.12
C LEU A 114 -5.41 0.93 0.46
N GLN A 115 -5.98 1.38 1.59
CA GLN A 115 -7.15 0.77 2.20
C GLN A 115 -8.34 0.75 1.25
N ARG A 116 -8.67 1.88 0.61
CA ARG A 116 -9.75 1.93 -0.40
C ARG A 116 -9.49 0.98 -1.55
N SER A 117 -8.24 0.87 -2.02
CA SER A 117 -7.90 -0.08 -3.08
C SER A 117 -8.13 -1.53 -2.66
N GLN A 118 -7.84 -1.87 -1.41
CA GLN A 118 -8.11 -3.19 -0.84
C GLN A 118 -9.61 -3.45 -0.66
N GLU A 119 -10.38 -2.47 -0.21
CA GLU A 119 -11.84 -2.57 -0.06
C GLU A 119 -12.53 -2.83 -1.40
N VAL A 120 -12.13 -2.12 -2.47
CA VAL A 120 -12.62 -2.35 -3.83
C VAL A 120 -12.31 -3.77 -4.29
N LEU A 121 -11.08 -4.24 -4.09
CA LEU A 121 -10.68 -5.60 -4.46
C LEU A 121 -11.48 -6.67 -3.68
N GLN A 122 -11.76 -6.44 -2.40
CA GLN A 122 -12.60 -7.33 -1.60
C GLN A 122 -14.06 -7.33 -2.07
N ALA A 123 -14.60 -6.18 -2.46
CA ALA A 123 -15.94 -6.08 -3.03
C ALA A 123 -16.03 -6.84 -4.36
N ASP A 124 -15.06 -6.63 -5.26
CA ASP A 124 -14.95 -7.35 -6.53
C ASP A 124 -14.88 -8.87 -6.30
N PHE A 125 -14.09 -9.32 -5.33
CA PHE A 125 -14.01 -10.73 -4.95
C PHE A 125 -15.35 -11.28 -4.47
N LYS A 126 -16.08 -10.56 -3.60
CA LYS A 126 -17.39 -11.00 -3.10
C LYS A 126 -18.41 -11.16 -4.22
N VAL A 127 -18.44 -10.21 -5.16
CA VAL A 127 -19.34 -10.25 -6.32
C VAL A 127 -19.00 -11.44 -7.22
N TRP A 128 -17.73 -11.59 -7.58
CA TRP A 128 -17.25 -12.71 -8.38
C TRP A 128 -17.56 -14.06 -7.70
N HIS A 129 -17.23 -14.20 -6.42
CA HIS A 129 -17.44 -15.43 -5.66
C HIS A 129 -18.92 -15.81 -5.58
N ALA A 130 -19.82 -14.85 -5.37
CA ALA A 130 -21.26 -15.10 -5.35
C ALA A 130 -21.76 -15.64 -6.71
N ARG A 131 -21.25 -15.10 -7.81
CA ARG A 131 -21.55 -15.57 -9.17
C ARG A 131 -21.00 -16.98 -9.41
N ALA A 132 -19.72 -17.21 -9.16
CA ALA A 132 -19.09 -18.53 -9.33
C ALA A 132 -19.80 -19.61 -8.50
N HIS A 133 -20.19 -19.27 -7.26
CA HIS A 133 -20.95 -20.18 -6.39
C HIS A 133 -22.37 -20.46 -6.93
N ALA A 134 -23.05 -19.47 -7.51
CA ALA A 134 -24.36 -19.67 -8.13
C ALA A 134 -24.27 -20.56 -9.38
N GLU A 135 -23.25 -20.36 -10.22
CA GLU A 135 -22.98 -21.18 -11.41
C GLU A 135 -22.66 -22.64 -11.02
N ALA A 136 -21.81 -22.85 -10.00
CA ALA A 136 -21.52 -24.18 -9.47
C ALA A 136 -22.79 -24.87 -8.94
N LYS A 137 -23.67 -24.13 -8.25
CA LYS A 137 -24.95 -24.67 -7.78
C LYS A 137 -25.88 -25.08 -8.92
N ALA A 138 -25.93 -24.28 -9.99
CA ALA A 138 -26.71 -24.59 -11.18
C ALA A 138 -26.16 -25.84 -11.90
N ALA A 139 -24.84 -25.98 -12.00
CA ALA A 139 -24.19 -27.15 -12.61
C ALA A 139 -24.50 -28.45 -11.84
N VAL A 140 -24.47 -28.43 -10.51
CA VAL A 140 -24.82 -29.59 -9.67
C VAL A 140 -26.32 -29.93 -9.76
N ALA A 141 -27.19 -28.93 -9.86
CA ALA A 141 -28.63 -29.14 -10.02
C ALA A 141 -29.01 -29.67 -11.42
N GLY A 142 -28.34 -29.17 -12.47
CA GLY A 142 -28.52 -29.62 -13.86
C GLY A 142 -27.91 -31.00 -14.15
N GLY A 143 -26.88 -31.41 -13.40
CA GLY A 143 -26.26 -32.73 -13.48
C GLY A 143 -27.15 -33.91 -13.05
N LYS A 144 -28.36 -33.66 -12.54
CA LYS A 144 -29.36 -34.71 -12.25
C LYS A 144 -30.32 -35.02 -13.41
N ALA A 145 -30.23 -34.32 -14.54
CA ALA A 145 -31.12 -34.55 -15.70
C ALA A 145 -30.48 -35.30 -16.89
N ALA A 146 -29.22 -35.72 -16.81
CA ALA A 146 -28.54 -36.45 -17.89
C ALA A 146 -27.94 -37.78 -17.41
N GLY A 147 -28.77 -38.62 -16.81
CA GLY A 147 -28.58 -40.07 -16.88
C GLY A 147 -28.99 -40.55 -18.28
N GLY A 148 -28.15 -40.33 -19.28
CA GLY A 148 -28.42 -40.66 -20.68
C GLY A 148 -27.13 -40.99 -21.42
N TYR A 149 -26.95 -42.28 -21.68
CA TYR A 149 -25.91 -42.91 -22.48
C TYR A 149 -25.38 -42.11 -23.69
N GLY A 150 -24.05 -42.14 -23.85
CA GLY A 150 -23.40 -42.29 -25.16
C GLY A 150 -23.04 -41.00 -25.90
N GLY A 151 -21.76 -40.80 -26.18
CA GLY A 151 -21.34 -39.78 -27.14
C GLY A 151 -19.84 -39.53 -27.18
N ARG A 152 -19.11 -40.34 -27.94
CA ARG A 152 -17.70 -40.14 -28.33
C ARG A 152 -17.48 -38.69 -28.78
N ARG A 153 -16.51 -37.98 -28.18
CA ARG A 153 -15.91 -36.80 -28.83
C ARG A 153 -15.02 -37.31 -29.95
N GLY A 154 -15.59 -37.31 -31.16
CA GLY A 154 -14.85 -37.44 -32.40
C GLY A 154 -13.80 -36.34 -32.52
N HIS A 155 -12.61 -36.76 -32.92
CA HIS A 155 -11.53 -35.93 -33.39
C HIS A 155 -11.73 -35.71 -34.90
N PRO A 156 -11.84 -34.46 -35.40
CA PRO A 156 -11.68 -34.18 -36.81
C PRO A 156 -10.53 -33.20 -37.02
N GLY A 157 -9.58 -33.56 -37.90
CA GLY A 157 -8.64 -32.57 -38.39
C GLY A 157 -7.34 -33.07 -39.01
N SER A 158 -7.34 -34.19 -39.74
CA SER A 158 -6.36 -34.38 -40.81
C SER A 158 -6.82 -33.60 -42.04
N TYR A 159 -6.01 -32.65 -42.51
CA TYR A 159 -6.09 -32.21 -43.91
C TYR A 159 -4.69 -32.03 -44.50
N THR A 160 -4.52 -32.69 -45.63
CA THR A 160 -3.38 -32.81 -46.52
C THR A 160 -3.41 -31.71 -47.60
N GLY A 161 -2.22 -31.31 -48.08
CA GLY A 161 -1.98 -31.11 -49.51
C GLY A 161 -1.94 -29.67 -50.02
N GLY A 162 -0.81 -29.34 -50.66
CA GLY A 162 -0.53 -28.11 -51.40
C GLY A 162 0.96 -27.90 -51.53
#